data_AF-A0A5C4RLE0-F1
#
_entry.id   AF-A0A5C4RLE0-F1
#
_cell.length_a   1.000
_cell.length_b   1.000
_cell.length_c   1.000
_cell.angle_alpha   90.00
_cell.angle_beta   90.00
_cell.angle_gamma   90.00
#
_symmetry.space_group_name_H-M   'P 1'
#
loop_
_entity.id
_entity.type
_entity.pdbx_description
1 polymer ?
#
loop_
_entity_poly.entity_id
_entity_poly.type
_entity_poly.pdbx_seq_one_letter_code
_entity_poly.pdbx_strand_id
1 'polypeptide(L)' 'MKLSDIGSTILLEIDKFKINDNRVFSKCEYHNPIGSNKGKTFSHIVNILEKEGKIRPCMKDERKEKIKSSV' A
#
# COMPACT_ATOMS: atom_id res chain seq x y z
N MET A 1 8.91 -10.56 -1.67
CA MET A 1 8.29 -9.22 -1.72
C MET A 1 8.65 -8.50 -0.43
N LYS A 2 9.36 -7.38 -0.48
CA LYS A 2 9.77 -6.60 0.69
C LYS A 2 8.94 -5.33 0.79
N LEU A 3 8.71 -4.82 2.00
CA LEU A 3 8.07 -3.52 2.22
C LEU A 3 8.83 -2.37 1.55
N SER A 4 10.15 -2.50 1.42
CA SER A 4 11.02 -1.58 0.68
C SER A 4 10.67 -1.45 -0.81
N ASP A 5 9.94 -2.41 -1.35
CA ASP A 5 9.59 -2.46 -2.77
C ASP A 5 8.29 -1.68 -3.07
N ILE A 6 7.60 -1.17 -2.05
CA ILE A 6 6.40 -0.32 -2.17
C ILE A 6 6.84 1.12 -2.42
N GLY A 7 6.33 1.73 -3.50
CA GLY A 7 6.70 3.08 -3.91
C GLY A 7 7.79 3.10 -4.97
N SER A 8 8.39 4.28 -5.16
CA SER A 8 9.39 4.53 -6.23
C SER A 8 8.97 4.04 -7.62
N THR A 9 7.66 4.04 -7.88
CA THR A 9 7.06 3.59 -9.13
C THR A 9 7.40 4.56 -10.27
N ILE A 10 7.41 4.02 -11.49
CA ILE A 10 7.75 4.77 -12.70
C ILE A 10 6.78 5.94 -12.88
N LEU A 11 7.34 7.11 -13.26
CA LEU A 11 6.58 8.23 -13.80
C LEU A 11 6.73 8.18 -15.32
N LEU A 12 5.66 7.83 -16.02
CA LEU A 12 5.67 7.61 -17.46
C LEU A 12 5.05 8.80 -18.18
N GLU A 13 5.77 9.40 -19.13
CA GLU A 13 5.18 10.37 -20.06
C GLU A 13 4.30 9.64 -21.08
N ILE A 14 3.07 10.12 -21.28
CA ILE A 14 2.12 9.53 -22.23
C ILE A 14 1.96 10.46 -23.43
N ASP A 15 2.82 10.28 -24.42
CA ASP A 15 2.85 11.11 -25.63
C ASP A 15 1.56 11.04 -26.45
N LYS A 16 0.84 9.92 -26.40
CA LYS A 16 -0.39 9.69 -27.18
C LYS A 16 -1.58 10.57 -26.78
N PHE A 17 -1.57 11.18 -25.58
CA PHE A 17 -2.67 12.02 -25.08
C PHE A 17 -2.33 13.51 -25.05
N LYS A 18 -1.25 13.92 -25.75
CA LYS A 18 -0.86 15.32 -25.82
C LYS A 18 -1.89 16.14 -26.61
N ILE A 19 -2.32 17.27 -26.04
CA ILE A 19 -3.20 18.29 -26.64
C ILE A 19 -2.52 19.64 -26.41
N ASN A 20 -2.32 20.44 -27.45
CA ASN A 20 -1.76 21.80 -27.38
C ASN A 20 -0.40 21.86 -26.64
N ASP A 21 0.56 21.02 -27.03
CA ASP A 21 1.92 20.94 -26.44
C ASP A 21 1.98 20.69 -24.92
N ASN A 22 0.90 20.26 -24.29
CA ASN A 22 0.95 19.82 -22.91
C ASN A 22 1.78 18.52 -22.76
N ARG A 23 2.24 18.27 -21.54
CA ARG A 23 2.90 17.01 -21.17
C ARG A 23 2.03 16.27 -20.17
N VAL A 24 1.64 15.05 -20.52
CA VAL A 24 0.81 14.20 -19.66
C VAL A 24 1.69 13.12 -19.07
N PHE A 25 1.62 12.93 -17.76
CA PHE A 25 2.35 11.88 -17.06
C PHE A 25 1.41 11.01 -16.25
N SER A 26 1.70 9.72 -16.18
CA SER A 26 1.04 8.79 -15.27
C SER A 26 2.03 8.26 -14.26
N LYS A 27 1.62 8.27 -13.00
CA LYS A 27 2.34 7.58 -11.93
C LYS A 27 1.85 6.13 -11.89
N CYS A 28 2.70 5.20 -12.30
CA CYS A 28 2.31 3.82 -12.54
C CYS A 28 2.26 2.99 -11.25
N GLU A 29 1.32 3.31 -10.36
CA GLU A 29 1.16 2.67 -9.04
C GLU A 29 0.75 1.19 -9.12
N TYR A 30 0.33 0.69 -10.28
CA TYR A 30 0.08 -0.73 -10.50
C TYR A 30 1.38 -1.56 -10.50
N HIS A 31 2.55 -0.92 -10.64
CA HIS A 31 3.86 -1.58 -10.46
C HIS A 31 4.24 -1.76 -9.00
N ASN A 32 3.46 -1.23 -8.04
CA ASN A 32 3.67 -1.63 -6.66
C ASN A 32 3.50 -3.14 -6.52
N PRO A 33 4.18 -3.77 -5.56
CA PRO A 33 4.16 -5.22 -5.43
C PRO A 33 2.75 -5.81 -5.29
N ILE A 34 1.84 -5.11 -4.62
CA ILE A 34 0.45 -5.55 -4.43
C ILE A 34 -0.49 -5.15 -5.60
N GLY A 35 0.07 -4.64 -6.70
CA GLY A 35 -0.67 -4.25 -7.90
C GLY A 35 -1.47 -2.94 -7.80
N SER A 36 -1.32 -2.17 -6.71
CA SER A 36 -2.05 -0.91 -6.54
C SER A 36 -1.35 0.07 -5.60
N ASN A 37 -1.83 1.33 -5.60
CA ASN A 37 -1.37 2.37 -4.69
C ASN A 37 -1.66 2.08 -3.20
N LYS A 38 -2.60 1.16 -2.91
CA LYS A 38 -3.05 0.87 -1.54
C LYS A 38 -1.95 0.32 -0.65
N GLY A 39 -0.86 -0.20 -1.23
CA GLY A 39 0.27 -0.73 -0.48
C GLY A 39 0.95 0.34 0.36
N LYS A 40 1.03 1.57 -0.18
CA LYS A 40 1.57 2.73 0.54
C LYS A 40 0.70 3.10 1.73
N THR A 41 -0.59 3.24 1.50
CA THR A 41 -1.56 3.62 2.55
C THR A 41 -1.60 2.58 3.66
N PHE A 42 -1.64 1.29 3.31
CA PHE A 42 -1.66 0.21 4.28
C PHE A 42 -0.39 0.19 5.13
N SER A 43 0.79 0.24 4.50
CA SER A 43 2.07 0.28 5.22
C SER A 43 2.17 1.49 6.14
N HIS A 44 1.72 2.66 5.69
CA HIS A 44 1.72 3.88 6.49
C HIS A 44 0.84 3.75 7.74
N ILE A 45 -0.38 3.24 7.60
CA ILE A 45 -1.31 3.05 8.72
C ILE A 45 -0.74 2.07 9.74
N VAL A 46 -0.24 0.90 9.28
CA VAL A 46 0.35 -0.10 10.18
C VAL A 46 1.53 0.48 10.95
N ASN A 47 2.45 1.16 10.26
CA ASN A 47 3.63 1.76 10.90
C ASN A 47 3.25 2.80 11.97
N ILE A 48 2.22 3.63 11.71
CA ILE A 48 1.74 4.60 12.70
C ILE A 48 1.13 3.89 13.90
N LEU A 49 0.23 2.93 13.68
CA LEU A 49 -0.47 2.25 14.76
C LEU A 49 0.47 1.40 15.62
N GLU A 50 1.50 0.79 15.03
CA GLU A 50 2.57 0.10 15.77
C GLU A 50 3.40 1.09 16.60
N LYS A 51 3.78 2.24 16.00
CA LYS A 51 4.52 3.30 16.70
C LYS A 51 3.73 3.90 17.86
N GLU A 52 2.42 4.04 17.72
CA GLU A 52 1.51 4.50 18.78
C GLU A 52 1.16 3.42 19.80
N GLY A 53 1.63 2.18 19.62
CA GLY A 53 1.32 1.04 20.50
C GLY A 53 -0.14 0.58 20.45
N LYS A 54 -0.92 1.04 19.46
CA LYS A 54 -2.33 0.66 19.27
C LYS A 54 -2.49 -0.74 18.72
N ILE A 55 -1.50 -1.21 17.94
CA ILE A 55 -1.41 -2.59 17.46
C ILE A 55 -0.03 -3.16 17.81
N ARG A 56 0.07 -4.49 17.81
CA ARG A 56 1.31 -5.22 18.11
C ARG A 56 1.57 -6.26 17.03
N PRO A 57 2.84 -6.69 16.85
CA PRO A 57 3.15 -7.81 15.98
C PRO A 57 2.25 -9.01 16.30
N CYS A 58 1.72 -9.65 15.27
CA CYS A 58 0.81 -10.80 15.37
C CYS A 58 -0.55 -10.55 16.05
N MET A 59 -0.92 -9.30 16.35
CA MET A 59 -2.24 -8.98 16.90
C MET A 59 -3.35 -9.42 15.94
N LYS A 60 -4.31 -10.20 16.46
CA LYS A 60 -5.48 -10.70 15.72
C LYS A 60 -6.75 -10.10 16.32
N ASP A 61 -7.84 -10.16 15.58
CA ASP A 61 -9.17 -9.80 16.09
C ASP A 61 -9.52 -10.74 17.26
N GLU A 62 -9.69 -10.16 18.46
CA GLU A 62 -9.99 -10.87 19.70
C GLU A 62 -11.27 -11.72 19.59
N ARG A 63 -12.21 -11.33 18.70
CA ARG A 63 -13.44 -12.10 18.44
C ARG A 63 -13.15 -13.44 17.76
N LYS A 64 -12.05 -13.54 17.01
CA LYS A 64 -11.62 -14.78 16.36
C LYS A 64 -10.79 -15.69 17.28
N GLU A 65 -10.20 -15.14 18.34
CA GLU A 65 -9.49 -15.96 19.35
C GLU A 65 -10.46 -16.76 20.21
N LYS A 66 -11.57 -16.16 20.66
CA LYS A 66 -12.60 -16.86 21.45
C LYS A 66 -13.21 -18.07 20.72
N ILE A 67 -13.32 -18.00 19.40
CA ILE A 67 -13.88 -19.10 18.60
C ILE A 67 -12.92 -20.31 18.54
N LYS A 68 -11.61 -20.09 18.63
CA LYS A 68 -10.60 -21.17 18.63
C LYS A 68 -10.35 -21.78 20.01
N SER A 69 -10.58 -21.04 21.09
CA SER A 69 -10.44 -21.56 22.46
C SER A 69 -11.66 -22.36 22.95
N SER A 70 -12.75 -22.35 22.20
CA SER A 70 -14.02 -23.02 22.55
C SER A 70 -14.27 -24.31 21.75
N VAL A 71 -13.22 -24.87 21.11
CA VAL A 71 -13.23 -26.17 20.43
C VAL A 71 -12.22 -27.10 21.08
#